data_AF-A0A150VRW4-F1
#
_entry.id   AF-A0A150VRW4-F1
#
_cell.length_a   1.000
_cell.length_b   1.000
_cell.length_c   1.000
_cell.angle_alpha   90.00
_cell.angle_beta   90.00
_cell.angle_gamma   90.00
#
_symmetry.space_group_name_H-M   'P 1'
#
loop_
_entity.id
_entity.type
_entity.pdbx_description
1 polymer ?
#
loop_
_entity_poly.entity_id
_entity_poly.type
_entity_poly.pdbx_seq_one_letter_code
_entity_poly.pdbx_strand_id
1 'polypeptide(L)'
;MDQALLDWFRTDPAESVPEPAPPTAPEPPVLTPAAFAAAPPGHRGRLLDDYLRQEIGRVLDCPAEAVARDRTTADLGIGSMTGLELRTRIEATLGAAPELAVILRARSVPELAAHLEDVLA
;
A
#
# COMPACT_ATOMS: atom_id res chain seq x y z
N MET A 1 -12.49 12.10 -44.67
CA MET A 1 -11.76 12.36 -43.41
C MET A 1 -12.80 12.78 -42.40
N ASP A 2 -13.17 11.85 -41.52
CA ASP A 2 -14.28 11.97 -40.57
C ASP A 2 -14.02 13.01 -39.49
N GLN A 3 -14.95 13.97 -39.33
CA GLN A 3 -14.93 14.95 -38.25
C GLN A 3 -15.23 14.35 -36.87
N ALA A 4 -15.72 13.11 -36.82
CA ALA A 4 -15.99 12.38 -35.57
C ALA A 4 -14.72 12.05 -34.75
N LEU A 5 -13.52 12.20 -35.33
CA LEU A 5 -12.24 11.97 -34.63
C LEU A 5 -11.70 13.22 -33.90
N LEU A 6 -12.30 14.40 -34.08
CA LEU A 6 -11.84 15.65 -33.45
C LEU A 6 -12.70 16.13 -32.27
N ASP A 7 -13.82 15.45 -31.97
CA ASP A 7 -14.68 15.80 -30.83
C ASP A 7 -14.20 15.23 -29.48
N TRP A 8 -13.15 14.38 -29.48
CA TRP A 8 -12.62 13.76 -28.25
C TRP A 8 -11.98 14.76 -27.26
N PHE A 9 -11.61 15.97 -27.70
CA PHE A 9 -10.93 16.96 -26.84
C PHE A 9 -11.82 18.08 -26.28
N ARG A 10 -13.15 17.98 -26.38
CA ARG A 10 -14.04 18.89 -25.63
C ARG A 10 -14.31 18.33 -24.24
N THR A 11 -13.43 18.70 -23.32
CA THR A 11 -13.60 18.57 -21.87
C THR A 11 -14.90 19.26 -21.42
N ASP A 12 -15.82 18.50 -20.82
CA ASP A 12 -16.86 19.06 -19.95
C ASP A 12 -16.26 19.12 -18.53
N PRO A 13 -15.99 20.32 -17.97
CA PRO A 13 -15.38 20.45 -16.65
C PRO A 13 -16.47 20.34 -15.58
N ALA A 14 -16.90 19.12 -15.33
CA ALA A 14 -17.70 18.79 -14.15
C ALA A 14 -17.35 17.37 -13.67
N GLU A 15 -16.05 17.09 -13.53
CA GLU A 15 -15.63 16.07 -12.56
C GLU A 15 -16.14 16.53 -11.19
N SER A 16 -17.14 15.82 -10.68
CA SER A 16 -17.44 15.84 -9.26
C SER A 16 -16.22 15.29 -8.55
N VAL A 17 -15.35 16.18 -8.10
CA VAL A 17 -14.32 15.85 -7.12
C VAL A 17 -15.06 15.25 -5.92
N PRO A 18 -14.82 13.99 -5.55
CA PRO A 18 -15.44 13.44 -4.36
C PRO A 18 -15.02 14.31 -3.17
N GLU A 19 -16.02 14.85 -2.48
CA GLU A 19 -15.85 15.57 -1.21
C GLU A 19 -15.03 14.67 -0.27
N PRO A 20 -13.94 15.17 0.36
CA PRO A 20 -13.16 14.36 1.27
C PRO A 20 -14.06 13.91 2.41
N ALA A 21 -14.28 12.60 2.51
CA ALA A 21 -15.01 11.99 3.61
C ALA A 21 -14.44 12.48 4.96
N PRO A 22 -15.30 12.71 5.97
CA PRO A 22 -14.83 13.18 7.28
C PRO A 22 -13.80 12.20 7.87
N PRO A 23 -12.84 12.67 8.68
CA PRO A 23 -11.85 11.80 9.31
C PRO A 23 -12.58 10.79 10.21
N THR A 24 -12.70 9.57 9.72
CA THR A 24 -13.40 8.49 10.41
C THR A 24 -12.42 7.81 11.35
N ALA A 25 -12.70 7.93 12.64
CA ALA A 25 -12.11 7.18 13.75
C ALA A 25 -10.59 7.37 13.98
N PRO A 26 -10.08 7.14 15.20
CA PRO A 26 -8.64 7.18 15.44
C PRO A 26 -7.96 6.22 14.47
N GLU A 27 -7.12 6.75 13.57
CA GLU A 27 -6.25 5.90 12.78
C GLU A 27 -5.50 4.98 13.76
N PRO A 28 -5.49 3.65 13.53
CA PRO A 28 -4.60 2.78 14.28
C PRO A 28 -3.19 3.36 14.16
N PRO A 29 -2.33 3.22 15.18
CA PRO A 29 -1.03 3.89 15.20
C PRO A 29 -0.30 3.60 13.89
N VAL A 30 -0.24 4.61 13.03
CA VAL A 30 0.48 4.53 11.77
C VAL A 30 1.91 4.28 12.17
N LEU A 31 2.48 3.17 11.72
CA LEU A 31 3.88 2.85 12.00
C LEU A 31 4.72 4.06 11.56
N THR A 32 5.42 4.70 12.48
CA THR A 32 6.32 5.80 12.15
C THR A 32 7.76 5.31 12.08
N PRO A 33 8.64 5.96 11.29
CA PRO A 33 10.06 5.61 11.26
C PRO A 33 10.70 5.66 12.65
N ALA A 34 10.34 6.66 13.47
CA ALA A 34 10.84 6.80 14.83
C ALA A 34 10.36 5.66 15.74
N ALA A 35 9.08 5.28 15.66
CA ALA A 35 8.54 4.15 16.43
C ALA A 35 9.20 2.81 16.01
N PHE A 36 9.43 2.61 14.72
CA PHE A 36 10.14 1.44 14.21
C PHE A 36 11.59 1.39 14.70
N ALA A 37 12.32 2.51 14.60
CA ALA A 37 13.70 2.60 15.05
C ALA A 37 13.85 2.34 16.56
N ALA A 38 12.92 2.85 17.37
CA ALA A 38 12.88 2.65 18.81
C ALA A 38 12.42 1.24 19.24
N ALA A 39 11.76 0.48 18.35
CA ALA A 39 11.29 -0.85 18.67
C ALA A 39 12.44 -1.85 18.85
N PRO A 40 12.36 -2.79 19.82
CA PRO A 40 13.31 -3.88 19.94
C PRO A 40 13.34 -4.72 18.65
N PRO A 41 14.50 -5.25 18.22
CA PRO A 41 14.61 -6.04 16.98
C PRO A 41 13.56 -7.15 16.87
N GLY A 42 13.31 -7.91 17.95
CA GLY A 42 12.29 -8.98 17.96
C GLY A 42 10.83 -8.52 17.78
N HIS A 43 10.54 -7.22 17.82
CA HIS A 43 9.19 -6.67 17.60
C HIS A 43 9.02 -6.03 16.22
N ARG A 44 10.12 -5.71 15.52
CA ARG A 44 10.11 -4.97 14.24
C ARG A 44 9.38 -5.70 13.13
N GLY A 45 9.65 -6.99 12.94
CA GLY A 45 8.93 -7.80 11.95
C GLY A 45 7.42 -7.85 12.18
N ARG A 46 6.95 -7.90 13.44
CA ARG A 46 5.50 -7.85 13.75
C ARG A 46 4.89 -6.49 13.44
N LEU A 47 5.59 -5.40 13.77
CA LEU A 47 5.14 -4.04 13.45
C LEU A 47 5.01 -3.85 11.93
N LEU A 48 5.98 -4.32 11.16
CA LEU A 48 5.96 -4.24 9.70
C LEU A 48 4.86 -5.12 9.09
N ASP A 49 4.64 -6.33 9.63
CA ASP A 49 3.54 -7.19 9.17
C ASP A 49 2.17 -6.56 9.41
N ASP A 50 1.91 -6.06 10.63
CA ASP A 50 0.65 -5.42 10.97
C ASP A 50 0.43 -4.15 10.11
N TYR A 51 1.48 -3.37 9.87
CA TYR A 51 1.46 -2.22 8.95
C TYR A 51 1.14 -2.63 7.51
N LEU A 52 1.84 -3.63 6.96
CA LEU A 52 1.63 -4.08 5.59
C LEU A 52 0.21 -4.62 5.37
N ARG A 53 -0.37 -5.33 6.34
CA ARG A 53 -1.77 -5.79 6.25
C ARG A 53 -2.75 -4.63 6.20
N GLN A 54 -2.49 -3.55 6.95
CA GLN A 54 -3.31 -2.34 6.88
C GLN A 54 -3.19 -1.66 5.52
N GLU A 55 -1.99 -1.47 4.99
CA GLU A 55 -1.81 -0.86 3.66
C GLU A 55 -2.38 -1.71 2.53
N ILE A 56 -2.19 -3.03 2.58
CA ILE A 56 -2.79 -3.95 1.60
C ILE A 56 -4.32 -3.88 1.68
N GLY A 57 -4.89 -3.85 2.89
CA GLY A 57 -6.33 -3.69 3.08
C GLY A 57 -6.84 -2.38 2.46
N ARG A 58 -6.15 -1.27 2.71
CA ARG A 58 -6.48 0.05 2.12
C ARG A 58 -6.44 0.05 0.60
N VAL A 59 -5.40 -0.53 0.00
CA VAL A 59 -5.22 -0.59 -1.46
C VAL A 59 -6.25 -1.51 -2.12
N LEU A 60 -6.70 -2.55 -1.43
CA LEU A 60 -7.67 -3.53 -1.92
C LEU A 60 -9.11 -3.26 -1.49
N ASP A 61 -9.36 -2.14 -0.80
CA ASP A 61 -10.66 -1.75 -0.24
C ASP A 61 -11.31 -2.85 0.62
N CYS A 62 -10.51 -3.44 1.52
CA CYS A 62 -10.95 -4.49 2.44
C CYS A 62 -10.33 -4.33 3.85
N PRO A 63 -10.95 -4.91 4.88
CA PRO A 63 -10.40 -4.85 6.23
C PRO A 63 -9.06 -5.59 6.33
N ALA A 64 -8.12 -5.07 7.13
CA ALA A 64 -6.79 -5.67 7.31
C ALA A 64 -6.87 -7.11 7.83
N GLU A 65 -7.91 -7.44 8.58
CA GLU A 65 -8.20 -8.78 9.10
C GLU A 65 -8.49 -9.80 7.99
N ALA A 66 -9.04 -9.34 6.86
CA ALA A 66 -9.28 -10.18 5.68
C ALA A 66 -8.01 -10.45 4.86
N VAL A 67 -6.93 -9.68 5.09
CA VAL A 67 -5.64 -9.90 4.44
C VAL A 67 -4.95 -11.11 5.07
N ALA A 68 -4.90 -12.21 4.33
CA ALA A 68 -4.23 -13.44 4.74
C ALA A 68 -2.70 -13.27 4.72
N ARG A 69 -2.04 -13.67 5.81
CA ARG A 69 -0.59 -13.53 5.96
C ARG A 69 0.19 -14.50 5.08
N ASP A 70 -0.32 -15.72 4.93
CA ASP A 70 0.39 -16.85 4.31
C ASP A 70 0.05 -17.04 2.82
N ARG A 71 -0.51 -16.02 2.18
CA ARG A 71 -0.81 -16.01 0.75
C ARG A 71 0.16 -15.11 -0.01
N THR A 72 0.41 -15.44 -1.26
CA THR A 72 1.19 -14.58 -2.15
C THR A 72 0.47 -13.25 -2.35
N THR A 73 1.22 -12.18 -2.61
CA THR A 73 0.63 -10.87 -2.88
C THR A 73 -0.26 -10.90 -4.13
N ALA A 74 0.12 -11.69 -5.14
CA ALA A 74 -0.71 -11.93 -6.32
C ALA A 74 -2.05 -12.60 -5.96
N ASP A 75 -2.03 -13.62 -5.09
CA ASP A 75 -3.23 -14.31 -4.62
C ASP A 75 -4.15 -13.43 -3.76
N LEU A 76 -3.58 -12.41 -3.10
CA LEU A 76 -4.34 -11.38 -2.39
C LEU A 76 -4.97 -10.36 -3.34
N GLY A 77 -4.56 -10.29 -4.61
CA GLY A 77 -5.04 -9.30 -5.58
C GLY A 77 -4.12 -8.11 -5.80
N ILE A 78 -2.89 -8.14 -5.26
CA ILE A 78 -1.88 -7.12 -5.56
C ILE A 78 -1.28 -7.39 -6.95
N GLY A 79 -1.60 -6.50 -7.89
CA GLY A 79 -1.05 -6.45 -9.24
C GLY A 79 -0.20 -5.19 -9.45
N SER A 80 0.17 -4.86 -10.68
CA SER A 80 1.11 -3.75 -10.93
C SER A 80 0.65 -2.39 -10.41
N MET A 81 -0.63 -2.04 -10.59
CA MET A 81 -1.17 -0.75 -10.16
C MET A 81 -1.28 -0.66 -8.63
N THR A 82 -1.91 -1.65 -8.02
CA THR A 82 -2.06 -1.75 -6.55
C THR A 82 -0.71 -1.94 -5.86
N GLY A 83 0.23 -2.65 -6.48
CA GLY A 83 1.60 -2.79 -6.01
C GLY A 83 2.40 -1.49 -6.05
N LEU A 84 2.18 -0.64 -7.07
CA LEU A 84 2.82 0.67 -7.13
C LEU A 84 2.21 1.65 -6.11
N GLU A 85 0.90 1.57 -5.88
CA GLU A 85 0.26 2.33 -4.81
C GLU A 85 0.81 1.91 -3.44
N LEU A 86 0.88 0.61 -3.18
CA LEU A 86 1.47 0.05 -1.95
C LEU A 86 2.92 0.53 -1.78
N ARG A 87 3.72 0.51 -2.84
CA ARG A 87 5.10 1.05 -2.82
C ARG A 87 5.14 2.51 -2.41
N THR A 88 4.28 3.34 -3.01
CA THR A 88 4.18 4.78 -2.70
C THR A 88 3.83 5.01 -1.23
N ARG A 89 2.92 4.21 -0.68
CA ARG A 89 2.51 4.27 0.73
C ARG A 89 3.64 3.88 1.68
N ILE A 90 4.39 2.82 1.36
CA ILE A 90 5.59 2.39 2.10
C ILE A 90 6.66 3.49 2.08
N GLU A 91 6.93 4.08 0.92
CA GLU A 91 7.91 5.14 0.77
C GLU A 91 7.51 6.39 1.57
N ALA A 92 6.25 6.79 1.51
CA ALA A 92 5.75 7.95 2.26
C ALA A 92 5.83 7.75 3.78
N THR A 93 5.58 6.53 4.27
CA THR A 93 5.50 6.24 5.70
C THR A 93 6.85 5.90 6.31
N LEU A 94 7.63 5.05 5.64
CA LEU A 94 8.87 4.47 6.18
C LEU A 94 10.13 5.02 5.51
N GLY A 95 10.01 5.80 4.44
CA GLY A 95 11.15 6.27 3.65
C GLY A 95 11.83 5.15 2.83
N ALA A 96 11.25 3.94 2.82
CA ALA A 96 11.75 2.80 2.06
C ALA A 96 10.93 2.59 0.80
N ALA A 97 11.59 2.42 -0.34
CA ALA A 97 10.93 2.23 -1.63
C ALA A 97 11.33 0.88 -2.24
N PRO A 98 10.82 -0.25 -1.74
CA PRO A 98 11.14 -1.58 -2.29
C PRO A 98 10.81 -1.63 -3.79
N GLU A 99 11.57 -2.44 -4.53
CA GLU A 99 11.29 -2.63 -5.95
C GLU A 99 9.90 -3.23 -6.14
N LEU A 100 9.16 -2.76 -7.16
CA LEU A 100 7.84 -3.31 -7.49
C LEU A 100 7.92 -4.83 -7.73
N ALA A 101 9.00 -5.29 -8.34
CA ALA A 101 9.29 -6.69 -8.57
C ALA A 101 9.30 -7.54 -7.28
N VAL A 102 9.73 -6.97 -6.15
CA VAL A 102 9.73 -7.64 -4.83
C VAL A 102 8.31 -7.70 -4.27
N ILE A 103 7.58 -6.59 -4.31
CA ILE A 103 6.18 -6.53 -3.84
C ILE A 103 5.33 -7.57 -4.58
N LEU A 104 5.42 -7.63 -5.91
CA LEU A 104 4.62 -8.53 -6.74
C LEU A 104 4.98 -10.00 -6.60
N ARG A 105 6.16 -10.33 -6.07
CA ARG A 105 6.65 -11.71 -5.95
C ARG A 105 6.69 -12.22 -4.52
N ALA A 106 6.39 -11.39 -3.54
CA ALA A 106 6.32 -11.80 -2.15
C ALA A 106 5.30 -12.93 -1.99
N ARG A 107 5.74 -14.05 -1.39
CA ARG A 107 4.95 -15.26 -1.21
C ARG A 107 4.10 -15.20 0.05
N SER A 108 4.32 -14.19 0.88
CA SER A 108 3.58 -13.94 2.11
C SER A 108 3.79 -12.48 2.56
N VAL A 109 2.88 -11.97 3.40
CA VAL A 109 3.07 -10.66 4.05
C VAL A 109 4.29 -10.65 4.98
N PRO A 110 4.53 -11.69 5.81
CA PRO A 110 5.76 -11.79 6.60
C PRO A 110 7.06 -11.75 5.78
N GLU A 111 7.09 -12.34 4.58
CA GLU A 111 8.29 -12.27 3.71
C GLU A 111 8.56 -10.85 3.23
N LEU A 112 7.51 -10.10 2.86
CA LEU A 112 7.66 -8.69 2.50
C LEU A 112 8.08 -7.85 3.72
N ALA A 113 7.55 -8.15 4.90
CA ALA A 113 7.95 -7.49 6.15
C ALA A 113 9.44 -7.71 6.46
N ALA A 114 9.94 -8.94 6.34
CA ALA A 114 11.35 -9.26 6.54
C ALA A 114 12.26 -8.53 5.54
N HIS A 115 11.85 -8.46 4.28
CA HIS A 115 12.59 -7.68 3.28
C HIS A 115 12.66 -6.18 3.63
N LEU A 116 11.55 -5.60 4.11
CA LEU A 116 11.55 -4.21 4.57
C LEU A 116 12.40 -4.01 5.81
N GLU A 117 12.41 -4.97 6.74
CA GLU A 117 13.27 -4.92 7.93
C GLU A 117 14.75 -4.86 7.53
N ASP A 118 15.17 -5.68 6.57
CA ASP A 118 16.55 -5.68 6.05
C ASP A 118 16.91 -4.36 5.36
N VAL A 119 15.96 -3.72 4.67
CA VAL A 119 16.17 -2.42 3.99
C VAL A 119 16.23 -1.25 4.98
N LEU A 120 15.55 -1.38 6.13
CA LEU A 120 15.46 -0.34 7.16
C LEU A 120 16.53 -0.45 8.26
N ALA A 121 17.32 -1.53 8.27
CA ALA A 121 18.39 -1.79 9.24
C ALA A 121 19.67 -0.99 8.96
#